data_AF-A0A2T5HFM7-F1
#
_entry.id   AF-A0A2T5HFM7-F1
#
_cell.length_a   1.000
_cell.length_b   1.000
_cell.length_c   1.000
_cell.angle_alpha   90.00
_cell.angle_beta   90.00
_cell.angle_gamma   90.00
#
_symmetry.space_group_name_H-M   'P 1'
#
loop_
_entity.id
_entity.type
_entity.pdbx_description
1 polymer ?
#
loop_
_entity_poly.entity_id
_entity_poly.type
_entity_poly.pdbx_seq_one_letter_code
_entity_poly.pdbx_strand_id
1 'polypeptide(L)'
;MMKGRSVTKEQKRWHDMLVNEVGCIACIWHGRVNNHCSIHHCDGRTKPHAHWYVLPLCELHHQHGGEGVAFHHNKFRFEQRYGTQEELLQRCCELLARGGQDIPAGFMAWLDGTEIEA
;
A
#
# COMPACT_ATOMS: atom_id res chain seq x y z
N MET A 1 -0.70 9.51 22.35
CA MET A 1 -0.70 8.93 20.99
C MET A 1 -2.13 8.52 20.67
N MET A 2 -2.77 9.12 19.67
CA MET A 2 -4.12 8.69 19.28
C MET A 2 -4.05 7.27 18.69
N LYS A 3 -4.88 6.36 19.20
CA LYS A 3 -5.00 5.01 18.65
C LYS A 3 -5.60 5.13 17.25
N GLY A 4 -4.97 4.48 16.26
CA GLY A 4 -5.53 4.40 14.92
C GLY A 4 -6.90 3.71 14.92
N ARG A 5 -7.66 3.88 13.84
CA ARG A 5 -8.91 3.14 13.64
C ARG A 5 -8.63 1.63 13.65
N SER A 6 -9.63 0.86 14.04
CA SER A 6 -9.57 -0.60 13.93
C SER A 6 -9.72 -0.99 12.47
N VAL A 7 -8.94 -1.98 12.04
CA VAL A 7 -9.02 -2.55 10.69
C VAL A 7 -10.24 -3.46 10.61
N THR A 8 -11.10 -3.26 9.61
CA THR A 8 -12.24 -4.15 9.35
C THR A 8 -11.79 -5.47 8.72
N LYS A 9 -12.67 -6.48 8.68
CA LYS A 9 -12.37 -7.76 8.00
C LYS A 9 -12.04 -7.57 6.52
N GLU A 10 -12.75 -6.66 5.85
CA GLU A 10 -12.55 -6.39 4.43
C GLU A 10 -11.24 -5.63 4.17
N GLN A 11 -10.90 -4.63 5.01
CA GLN A 11 -9.61 -3.94 4.95
C GLN A 11 -8.44 -4.90 5.22
N LYS A 12 -8.62 -5.86 6.13
CA LYS A 12 -7.62 -6.92 6.34
C LYS A 12 -7.45 -7.78 5.08
N ARG A 13 -8.54 -8.18 4.41
CA ARG A 13 -8.49 -8.90 3.12
C ARG A 13 -7.72 -8.09 2.08
N TRP A 14 -7.94 -6.78 2.01
CA TRP A 14 -7.17 -5.88 1.15
C TRP A 14 -5.67 -5.89 1.47
N HIS A 15 -5.30 -5.79 2.75
CA HIS A 15 -3.90 -5.85 3.19
C HIS A 15 -3.24 -7.18 2.83
N ASP A 16 -3.90 -8.29 3.14
CA ASP A 16 -3.41 -9.64 2.85
C ASP A 16 -3.22 -9.84 1.34
N MET A 17 -4.16 -9.35 0.52
CA MET A 17 -4.09 -9.41 -0.95
C MET A 17 -2.90 -8.62 -1.50
N LEU A 18 -2.69 -7.38 -1.03
CA LEU A 18 -1.53 -6.58 -1.42
C LEU A 18 -0.21 -7.30 -1.09
N VAL A 19 -0.08 -7.89 0.10
CA VAL A 19 1.16 -8.56 0.51
C VAL A 19 1.40 -9.85 -0.27
N ASN A 20 0.36 -10.67 -0.47
CA ASN A 20 0.51 -12.00 -1.04
C ASN A 20 0.60 -11.99 -2.57
N GLU A 21 -0.16 -11.13 -3.23
CA GLU A 21 -0.31 -11.12 -4.69
C GLU A 21 0.59 -10.08 -5.37
N VAL A 22 0.90 -8.98 -4.67
CA VAL A 22 1.82 -7.94 -5.18
C VAL A 22 3.20 -8.07 -4.55
N GLY A 23 3.28 -8.23 -3.23
CA GLY A 23 4.54 -8.11 -2.50
C GLY A 23 5.07 -6.68 -2.52
N CYS A 24 6.38 -6.50 -2.27
CA CYS A 24 6.94 -5.16 -2.14
C CYS A 24 6.91 -4.41 -3.48
N ILE A 25 6.06 -3.39 -3.58
CA ILE A 25 5.87 -2.65 -4.82
C ILE A 25 7.16 -2.00 -5.34
N ALA A 26 8.05 -1.56 -4.44
CA ALA A 26 9.36 -1.03 -4.81
C ALA A 26 10.37 -2.11 -5.26
N CYS A 27 10.26 -3.35 -4.76
CA CYS A 27 11.10 -4.46 -5.25
C CYS A 27 10.81 -4.80 -6.72
N ILE A 28 9.57 -4.61 -7.18
CA ILE A 28 9.17 -4.88 -8.56
C ILE A 28 9.94 -3.98 -9.54
N TRP A 29 10.27 -2.75 -9.16
CA TRP A 29 11.11 -1.84 -9.96
C TRP A 29 12.50 -2.43 -10.26
N HIS A 30 12.99 -3.30 -9.37
CA HIS A 30 14.25 -4.03 -9.52
C HIS A 30 14.06 -5.42 -10.16
N GLY A 31 12.88 -5.72 -10.71
CA GLY A 31 12.54 -7.03 -11.29
C GLY A 31 12.43 -8.16 -10.27
N ARG A 32 12.13 -7.84 -8.99
CA ARG A 32 12.05 -8.82 -7.89
C ARG A 32 10.68 -8.83 -7.25
N VAL A 33 10.20 -10.02 -6.89
CA VAL A 33 9.02 -10.21 -6.04
C VAL A 33 9.49 -10.50 -4.62
N ASN A 34 8.91 -9.82 -3.63
CA ASN A 34 9.21 -10.05 -2.22
C ASN A 34 7.94 -9.89 -1.37
N ASN A 35 7.40 -11.01 -0.90
CA ASN A 35 6.15 -11.03 -0.12
C ASN A 35 6.39 -10.87 1.39
N HIS A 36 7.64 -10.70 1.84
CA HIS A 36 7.95 -10.35 3.22
C HIS A 36 7.76 -8.84 3.43
N CYS A 37 6.49 -8.43 3.48
CA CYS A 37 6.07 -7.05 3.56
C CYS A 37 5.28 -6.73 4.83
N SER A 38 5.33 -5.46 5.19
CA SER A 38 4.44 -4.84 6.15
C SER A 38 3.62 -3.76 5.46
N ILE A 39 2.46 -3.45 6.03
CA ILE A 39 1.57 -2.42 5.49
C ILE A 39 2.08 -1.03 5.88
N HIS A 40 2.37 -0.24 4.86
CA HIS A 40 2.65 1.19 4.96
C HIS A 40 1.36 1.99 4.83
N HIS A 41 1.06 2.87 5.79
CA HIS A 41 -0.12 3.76 5.75
C HIS A 41 0.26 5.09 5.12
N CYS A 42 -0.34 5.42 3.98
CA CYS A 42 0.09 6.56 3.17
C CYS A 42 -0.35 7.93 3.68
N ASP A 43 -1.41 7.94 4.48
CA ASP A 43 -2.05 9.17 4.99
C ASP A 43 -2.52 9.02 6.44
N GLY A 44 -1.63 8.47 7.27
CA GLY A 44 -1.90 8.23 8.69
C GLY A 44 -2.88 7.08 8.93
N ARG A 45 -3.36 6.95 10.18
CA ARG A 45 -4.13 5.79 10.65
C ARG A 45 -5.53 6.10 11.17
N THR A 46 -5.99 7.34 11.02
CA THR A 46 -7.23 7.84 11.65
C THR A 46 -8.30 8.28 10.67
N LYS A 47 -7.95 8.59 9.42
CA LYS A 47 -8.90 9.01 8.38
C LYS A 47 -9.76 7.82 7.91
N PRO A 48 -10.97 8.03 7.36
CA PRO A 48 -11.85 6.95 6.89
C PRO A 48 -11.16 6.02 5.87
N HIS A 49 -10.36 6.58 4.95
CA HIS A 49 -9.63 5.82 3.94
C HIS A 49 -8.31 5.21 4.42
N ALA A 50 -7.92 5.41 5.69
CA ALA A 50 -6.57 5.12 6.15
C ALA A 50 -6.12 3.67 5.87
N HIS A 51 -7.04 2.71 5.98
CA HIS A 51 -6.73 1.30 5.75
C HIS A 51 -6.95 0.84 4.30
N TRP A 52 -7.44 1.71 3.42
CA TRP A 52 -7.52 1.47 1.98
C TRP A 52 -6.31 2.07 1.26
N TYR A 53 -5.89 3.28 1.67
CA TYR A 53 -4.71 3.96 1.12
C TYR A 53 -3.42 3.49 1.80
N VAL A 54 -2.95 2.33 1.35
CA VAL A 54 -1.78 1.65 1.92
C VAL A 54 -0.90 1.03 0.83
N LEU A 55 0.36 0.75 1.16
CA LEU A 55 1.30 0.05 0.28
C LEU A 55 1.93 -1.18 0.97
N PRO A 56 2.13 -2.29 0.24
CA PRO A 56 2.98 -3.38 0.71
C PRO A 56 4.47 -3.02 0.50
N LEU A 57 5.21 -2.85 1.60
CA LEU A 57 6.65 -2.56 1.56
C LEU A 57 7.44 -3.56 2.42
N CYS A 58 8.54 -4.08 1.87
CA CYS A 58 9.50 -4.87 2.63
C CYS A 58 10.27 -3.97 3.60
N GLU A 59 10.89 -4.56 4.62
CA GLU A 59 11.62 -3.84 5.67
C GLU A 59 12.64 -2.82 5.11
N LEU A 60 13.37 -3.20 4.06
CA LEU A 60 14.38 -2.36 3.42
C LEU A 60 13.76 -1.14 2.69
N HIS A 61 12.65 -1.31 1.97
CA HIS A 61 11.97 -0.20 1.29
C HIS A 61 11.02 0.58 2.23
N HIS A 62 10.65 0.00 3.37
CA HIS A 62 9.78 0.65 4.33
C HIS A 62 10.58 1.53 5.30
N GLN A 63 11.53 0.95 6.04
CA GLN A 63 12.17 1.61 7.20
C GLN A 63 13.70 1.61 7.18
N HIS A 64 14.35 0.50 6.81
CA HIS A 64 15.77 0.28 7.14
C HIS A 64 16.77 0.48 5.98
N GLY A 65 16.29 0.73 4.76
CA GLY A 65 17.15 1.14 3.65
C GLY A 65 17.72 2.56 3.82
N GLY A 66 18.70 2.88 2.96
CA GLY A 66 19.30 4.21 2.90
C GLY A 66 18.39 5.27 2.28
N GLU A 67 18.92 6.49 2.15
CA GLU A 67 18.22 7.62 1.54
C GLU A 67 17.76 7.28 0.10
N GLY A 68 16.49 7.56 -0.20
CA GLY A 68 15.87 7.24 -1.50
C GLY A 68 15.62 5.74 -1.72
N VAL A 69 15.94 4.88 -0.76
CA VAL A 69 15.60 3.45 -0.75
C VAL A 69 14.48 3.18 0.25
N ALA A 70 14.60 3.64 1.49
CA ALA A 70 13.52 3.51 2.48
C ALA A 70 12.60 4.72 2.47
N PHE A 71 11.29 4.47 2.43
CA PHE A 71 10.27 5.51 2.47
C PHE A 71 10.41 6.41 3.71
N HIS A 72 10.52 5.80 4.90
CA HIS A 72 10.60 6.55 6.16
C HIS A 72 11.94 7.27 6.38
N HIS A 73 12.97 6.98 5.56
CA HIS A 73 14.23 7.71 5.61
C HIS A 73 14.12 9.05 4.87
N ASN A 74 13.63 9.02 3.63
CA ASN A 74 13.40 10.22 2.84
C ASN A 74 12.29 9.97 1.80
N LYS A 75 11.06 10.32 2.17
CA LYS A 75 9.87 10.19 1.30
C LYS A 75 10.08 10.82 -0.07
N PHE A 76 10.57 12.05 -0.12
CA PHE A 76 10.74 12.78 -1.37
C PHE A 76 11.66 12.04 -2.34
N ARG A 77 12.82 11.57 -1.85
CA ARG A 77 13.75 10.80 -2.68
C ARG A 77 13.22 9.41 -3.05
N PHE A 78 12.48 8.78 -2.15
CA PHE A 78 11.80 7.52 -2.44
C PHE A 78 10.79 7.69 -3.58
N GLU A 79 9.92 8.70 -3.49
CA GLU A 79 8.90 8.97 -4.50
C GLU A 79 9.52 9.39 -5.84
N GLN A 80 10.61 10.17 -5.82
CA GLN A 80 11.38 10.46 -7.04
C GLN A 80 11.91 9.20 -7.74
N ARG A 81 12.22 8.14 -6.97
CA ARG A 81 12.83 6.93 -7.49
C ARG A 81 11.80 5.90 -7.96
N TYR A 82 10.75 5.69 -7.18
CA TYR A 82 9.79 4.60 -7.39
C TYR A 82 8.41 5.07 -7.86
N GLY A 83 8.10 6.36 -7.75
CA GLY A 83 6.76 6.93 -7.94
C GLY A 83 6.13 7.36 -6.61
N THR A 84 5.15 8.26 -6.70
CA THR A 84 4.34 8.71 -5.57
C THR A 84 3.55 7.55 -4.96
N GLN A 85 3.10 7.72 -3.71
CA GLN A 85 2.29 6.71 -3.04
C GLN A 85 1.00 6.36 -3.82
N GLU A 86 0.38 7.33 -4.48
CA GLU A 86 -0.81 7.14 -5.31
C GLU A 86 -0.49 6.30 -6.56
N GLU A 87 0.56 6.68 -7.29
CA GLU A 87 1.02 5.92 -8.47
C GLU A 87 1.40 4.48 -8.11
N LEU A 88 2.05 4.29 -6.96
CA LEU A 88 2.41 2.96 -6.46
C LEU A 88 1.17 2.13 -6.08
N LEU A 89 0.14 2.76 -5.50
CA LEU A 89 -1.11 2.06 -5.19
C LEU A 89 -1.88 1.70 -6.46
N GLN A 90 -1.96 2.62 -7.42
CA GLN A 90 -2.53 2.35 -8.74
C GLN A 90 -1.81 1.17 -9.40
N ARG A 91 -0.47 1.12 -9.32
CA ARG A 91 0.30 0.01 -9.84
C ARG A 91 -0.01 -1.31 -9.13
N CYS A 92 -0.23 -1.31 -7.82
CA CYS A 92 -0.69 -2.49 -7.10
C CYS A 92 -2.03 -2.98 -7.67
N CYS A 93 -2.97 -2.07 -7.90
CA CYS A 93 -4.29 -2.40 -8.45
C CYS A 93 -4.20 -3.00 -9.86
N GLU A 94 -3.35 -2.44 -10.73
CA GLU A 94 -3.10 -2.98 -12.06
C GLU A 94 -2.57 -4.42 -12.01
N LEU A 95 -1.65 -4.73 -11.08
CA LEU A 95 -1.09 -6.06 -10.92
C LEU A 95 -2.15 -7.06 -10.44
N LEU A 96 -2.97 -6.67 -9.47
CA LEU A 96 -4.08 -7.48 -8.98
C LEU A 96 -5.13 -7.75 -10.07
N ALA A 97 -5.51 -6.72 -10.84
CA ALA A 97 -6.45 -6.86 -11.95
C ALA A 97 -5.91 -7.80 -13.03
N ARG A 98 -4.63 -7.70 -13.38
CA ARG A 98 -3.96 -8.63 -14.32
C ARG A 98 -3.90 -10.06 -13.79
N GLY A 99 -3.78 -10.22 -12.47
CA GLY A 99 -3.85 -11.51 -11.79
C GLY A 99 -5.26 -12.08 -11.67
N GLY A 100 -6.30 -11.35 -12.10
CA GLY A 100 -7.69 -11.79 -11.99
C GLY A 100 -8.22 -11.79 -10.55
N GLN A 101 -7.62 -11.02 -9.66
CA GLN A 101 -8.02 -10.97 -8.26
C GLN A 101 -9.34 -10.20 -8.08
N ASP A 102 -10.21 -10.73 -7.22
CA ASP A 102 -11.47 -10.08 -6.82
C ASP A 102 -11.18 -8.97 -5.80
N ILE A 103 -11.13 -7.73 -6.27
CA ILE A 103 -10.84 -6.54 -5.47
C ILE A 103 -12.00 -6.25 -4.51
N PRO A 104 -11.74 -5.98 -3.21
CA PRO A 104 -12.81 -5.71 -2.25
C PRO A 104 -13.69 -4.52 -2.65
N ALA A 105 -15.01 -4.68 -2.51
CA ALA A 105 -15.98 -3.65 -2.90
C ALA A 105 -15.78 -2.35 -2.12
N GLY A 106 -15.42 -2.42 -0.83
CA GLY A 106 -15.11 -1.24 -0.03
C GLY A 106 -13.91 -0.44 -0.54
N PHE A 107 -12.92 -1.10 -1.16
CA PHE A 107 -11.81 -0.41 -1.83
C PHE A 107 -12.27 0.28 -3.11
N MET A 108 -13.08 -0.40 -3.93
CA MET A 108 -13.60 0.18 -5.17
C MET A 108 -14.47 1.40 -4.89
N ALA A 109 -15.35 1.31 -3.88
CA ALA A 109 -16.17 2.43 -3.43
C ALA A 109 -15.32 3.66 -3.05
N TRP A 110 -14.23 3.44 -2.31
CA TRP A 110 -13.28 4.51 -2.00
C TRP A 110 -12.62 5.10 -3.25
N LEU A 111 -12.12 4.24 -4.14
CA LEU A 111 -11.40 4.65 -5.34
C LEU A 111 -12.28 5.49 -6.27
N ASP A 112 -13.56 5.12 -6.38
CA ASP A 112 -14.56 5.82 -7.20
C ASP A 112 -15.08 7.12 -6.54
N GLY A 113 -14.58 7.47 -5.35
CA GLY A 113 -14.95 8.68 -4.63
C GLY A 113 -16.36 8.65 -4.03
N THR A 114 -16.99 7.47 -3.98
CA THR A 114 -18.24 7.31 -3.23
C THR A 114 -17.93 7.36 -1.74
N GLU A 115 -18.78 8.01 -0.94
CA GLU A 115 -18.57 8.09 0.51
C GLU A 115 -18.43 6.67 1.09
N ILE A 116 -17.25 6.37 1.61
CA ILE A 116 -17.03 5.14 2.36
C ILE A 116 -17.51 5.40 3.77
N GLU A 117 -18.63 4.77 4.15
CA GLU A 117 -18.92 4.62 5.56
C GLU A 117 -17.82 3.80 6.25
N ALA A 118 -17.61 4.19 7.51
CA ALA A 118 -16.41 4.00 8.28
C ALA A 118 -16.29 2.59 8.89
#